data_AF-A0A1X9LUG8-F1
#
_entry.id   AF-A0A1X9LUG8-F1
#
_cell.length_a   1.000
_cell.length_b   1.000
_cell.length_c   1.000
_cell.angle_alpha   90.00
_cell.angle_beta   90.00
_cell.angle_gamma   90.00
#
_symmetry.space_group_name_H-M   'P 1'
#
loop_
_entity.id
_entity.type
_entity.pdbx_description
1 polymer ?
#
loop_
_entity_poly.entity_id
_entity_poly.type
_entity_poly.pdbx_seq_one_letter_code
_entity_poly.pdbx_strand_id
1 'polypeptide(L)'
;MLAATAIALAATVGLAGCASHPTEALSKLAHVNAGELPTPAAPELPEATGTLYVPSLRLLGHYDGSAYWVGATTDDRVCFLAVTTKVDESSCVSPARFGADGATLPVGEDERIWLYLGYMTVPTDKGWRIVADNLAVR
;
A
#
# COMPACT_ATOMS: atom_id res chain seq x y z
N MET A 1 -54.71 17.28 -38.00
CA MET A 1 -53.68 17.72 -37.04
C MET A 1 -52.77 16.53 -36.77
N LEU A 2 -51.54 16.51 -37.34
CA LEU A 2 -50.54 15.48 -37.07
C LEU A 2 -49.78 15.88 -35.80
N ALA A 3 -49.86 15.06 -34.75
CA ALA A 3 -49.04 15.21 -33.56
C ALA A 3 -47.65 14.60 -33.83
N ALA A 4 -46.63 15.45 -33.88
CA ALA A 4 -45.25 15.05 -34.07
C ALA A 4 -44.69 14.43 -32.77
N THR A 5 -44.19 13.20 -32.90
CA THR A 5 -43.48 12.46 -31.87
C THR A 5 -42.14 13.14 -31.58
N ALA A 6 -42.00 13.80 -30.42
CA ALA A 6 -40.74 14.42 -30.01
C ALA A 6 -39.89 13.41 -29.22
N ILE A 7 -38.74 13.14 -29.82
CA ILE A 7 -37.66 12.22 -29.48
C ILE A 7 -37.20 12.37 -28.01
N ALA A 8 -37.11 11.24 -27.31
CA ALA A 8 -36.47 11.13 -26.00
C ALA A 8 -34.95 11.40 -26.12
N LEU A 9 -34.48 12.52 -25.59
CA LEU A 9 -33.06 12.72 -25.33
C LEU A 9 -32.71 11.99 -24.02
N ALA A 10 -32.27 10.74 -24.16
CA ALA A 10 -31.49 10.06 -23.14
C ALA A 10 -30.12 10.78 -23.04
N ALA A 11 -30.06 11.80 -22.18
CA ALA A 11 -28.79 12.37 -21.75
C ALA A 11 -28.12 11.35 -20.81
N THR A 12 -27.50 10.31 -21.37
CA THR A 12 -26.49 9.54 -20.65
C THR A 12 -25.30 10.45 -20.48
N VAL A 13 -25.30 11.22 -19.40
CA VAL A 13 -24.08 11.83 -18.87
C VAL A 13 -23.21 10.66 -18.44
N GLY A 14 -22.40 10.17 -19.36
CA GLY A 14 -21.28 9.31 -19.03
C GLY A 14 -20.39 10.14 -18.12
N LEU A 15 -20.46 9.89 -16.82
CA LEU A 15 -19.44 10.28 -15.87
C LEU A 15 -18.15 9.65 -16.38
N ALA A 16 -17.40 10.41 -17.17
CA ALA A 16 -16.04 10.09 -17.55
C ALA A 16 -15.33 9.73 -16.25
N GLY A 17 -14.91 8.46 -16.16
CA GLY A 17 -14.40 7.88 -14.93
C GLY A 17 -13.32 8.78 -14.35
N CYS A 18 -13.60 9.38 -13.20
CA CYS A 18 -12.54 9.84 -12.33
C CYS A 18 -11.60 8.64 -12.19
N ALA A 19 -10.35 8.79 -12.63
CA ALA A 19 -9.32 7.82 -12.35
C ALA A 19 -9.48 7.39 -10.89
N SER A 20 -9.58 6.09 -10.65
CA SER A 20 -9.77 5.51 -9.32
C SER A 20 -8.64 6.01 -8.42
N HIS A 21 -8.89 7.09 -7.70
CA HIS A 21 -8.00 7.50 -6.63
C HIS A 21 -8.03 6.37 -5.61
N PRO A 22 -6.88 5.90 -5.12
CA PRO A 22 -6.84 4.78 -4.19
C PRO A 22 -7.26 5.22 -2.79
N THR A 23 -8.53 5.61 -2.65
CA THR A 23 -9.06 6.29 -1.46
C THR A 23 -9.02 5.40 -0.23
N GLU A 24 -9.31 4.10 -0.37
CA GLU A 24 -9.28 3.19 0.77
C GLU A 24 -7.84 2.86 1.16
N ALA A 25 -6.96 2.56 0.21
CA ALA A 25 -5.55 2.32 0.47
C ALA A 25 -4.92 3.53 1.16
N LEU A 26 -5.15 4.75 0.63
CA LEU A 26 -4.67 5.99 1.24
C LEU A 26 -5.23 6.21 2.64
N SER A 27 -6.51 5.90 2.87
CA SER A 27 -7.10 5.98 4.20
C SER A 27 -6.43 5.02 5.18
N LYS A 28 -6.08 3.81 4.76
CA LYS A 28 -5.34 2.88 5.63
C LYS A 28 -3.90 3.32 5.88
N LEU A 29 -3.23 3.87 4.88
CA LEU A 29 -1.88 4.40 5.03
C LEU A 29 -1.80 5.55 6.04
N ALA A 30 -2.88 6.31 6.25
CA ALA A 30 -2.94 7.33 7.30
C ALA A 30 -2.82 6.76 8.72
N HIS A 31 -2.99 5.44 8.91
CA HIS A 31 -2.82 4.76 10.21
C HIS A 31 -1.45 4.10 10.37
N VAL A 32 -0.62 4.12 9.34
CA VAL A 32 0.81 3.85 9.48
C VAL A 32 1.40 5.11 10.12
N ASN A 33 2.15 4.98 11.22
CA ASN A 33 2.82 6.14 11.80
C ASN A 33 3.59 6.82 10.68
N ALA A 34 3.50 8.16 10.65
CA ALA A 34 4.20 8.96 9.69
C ALA A 34 5.70 8.72 9.86
N GLY A 35 6.23 7.71 9.17
CA GLY A 35 7.65 7.54 8.97
C GLY A 35 8.21 8.80 8.30
N GLU A 36 9.51 8.84 8.13
CA GLU A 36 10.12 10.00 7.48
C GLU A 36 9.52 10.17 6.07
N LEU A 37 9.11 11.41 5.74
CA LEU A 37 8.74 11.76 4.37
C LEU A 37 9.90 11.36 3.46
N PRO A 38 9.64 10.80 2.26
CA PRO A 38 10.70 10.34 1.38
C PRO A 38 11.74 11.45 1.21
N THR A 39 12.98 11.16 1.58
CA THR A 39 14.16 11.86 1.07
C THR A 39 14.06 11.90 -0.47
N PRO A 40 14.60 12.92 -1.15
CA PRO A 40 14.27 13.24 -2.55
C PRO A 40 14.60 12.17 -3.61
N ALA A 41 15.15 11.02 -3.22
CA ALA A 41 15.23 9.84 -4.06
C ALA A 41 14.20 8.82 -3.55
N ALA A 42 13.04 8.76 -4.19
CA ALA A 42 12.17 7.58 -4.07
C ALA A 42 12.99 6.32 -4.41
N PRO A 43 12.76 5.18 -3.74
CA PRO A 43 13.48 3.96 -4.07
C PRO A 43 13.26 3.60 -5.54
N GLU A 44 14.27 3.00 -6.16
CA GLU A 44 14.01 2.25 -7.40
C GLU A 44 13.01 1.15 -7.04
N LEU A 45 11.86 1.16 -7.70
CA LEU A 45 10.74 0.28 -7.35
C LEU A 45 10.83 -0.98 -8.21
N PRO A 46 10.60 -2.18 -7.64
CA PRO A 46 10.49 -3.39 -8.43
C PRO A 46 9.36 -3.25 -9.46
N GLU A 47 9.60 -3.70 -10.69
CA GLU A 47 8.61 -3.69 -11.78
C GLU A 47 7.28 -4.40 -11.39
N ALA A 48 7.35 -5.33 -10.42
CA ALA A 48 6.22 -6.11 -9.91
C ALA A 48 5.20 -5.32 -9.07
N THR A 49 5.45 -4.06 -8.75
CA THR A 49 4.59 -3.25 -7.87
C THR A 49 3.37 -2.63 -8.54
N GLY A 50 3.17 -2.90 -9.84
CA GLY A 50 2.16 -2.22 -10.63
C GLY A 50 2.42 -0.71 -10.70
N THR A 51 1.39 0.07 -11.04
CA THR A 51 1.52 1.53 -11.05
C THR A 51 1.40 2.05 -9.61
N LEU A 52 2.52 2.10 -8.89
CA LEU A 52 2.58 2.74 -7.57
C LEU A 52 2.24 4.23 -7.68
N TYR A 53 1.38 4.69 -6.78
CA TYR A 53 1.09 6.11 -6.62
C TYR A 53 2.19 6.75 -5.76
N VAL A 54 3.27 7.20 -6.40
CA VAL A 54 4.49 7.73 -5.76
C VAL A 54 4.25 8.68 -4.58
N PRO A 55 3.29 9.63 -4.60
CA PRO A 55 3.03 10.52 -3.45
C PRO A 55 2.57 9.80 -2.16
N SER A 56 2.10 8.57 -2.27
CA SER A 56 1.71 7.73 -1.12
C SER A 56 2.87 7.00 -0.47
N LEU A 57 4.06 6.97 -1.08
CA LEU A 57 5.20 6.22 -0.56
C LEU A 57 5.69 6.79 0.77
N ARG A 58 5.95 5.91 1.74
CA ARG A 58 6.49 6.23 3.06
C ARG A 58 7.62 5.25 3.39
N LEU A 59 8.74 5.76 3.89
CA LEU A 59 9.80 4.95 4.47
C LEU A 59 9.38 4.60 5.90
N LEU A 60 9.29 3.31 6.20
CA LEU A 60 8.92 2.81 7.53
C LEU A 60 10.16 2.70 8.44
N GLY A 61 11.30 2.34 7.87
CA GLY A 61 12.55 2.20 8.60
C GLY A 61 13.55 1.32 7.88
N HIS A 62 14.66 1.05 8.57
CA HIS A 62 15.71 0.16 8.10
C HIS A 62 15.88 -1.01 9.06
N TYR A 63 16.06 -2.21 8.52
CA TYR A 63 16.39 -3.40 9.30
C TYR A 63 17.24 -4.34 8.46
N ASP A 64 18.31 -4.86 9.06
CA ASP A 64 19.30 -5.75 8.42
C ASP A 64 19.77 -5.29 7.02
N GLY A 65 20.17 -4.02 6.93
CA GLY A 65 20.66 -3.42 5.68
C GLY A 65 19.60 -3.21 4.59
N SER A 66 18.33 -3.46 4.90
CA SER A 66 17.19 -3.30 3.98
C SER A 66 16.34 -2.10 4.37
N ALA A 67 15.85 -1.36 3.38
CA ALA A 67 14.90 -0.26 3.57
C ALA A 67 13.47 -0.74 3.31
N TYR A 68 12.58 -0.48 4.26
CA TYR A 68 11.20 -0.95 4.21
C TYR A 68 10.25 0.20 3.91
N TRP A 69 9.45 0.05 2.87
CA TRP A 69 8.54 1.09 2.40
C TRP A 69 7.12 0.60 2.34
N VAL A 70 6.17 1.52 2.39
CA VAL A 70 4.77 1.24 2.08
C VAL A 70 4.25 2.29 1.12
N GLY A 71 3.37 1.88 0.20
CA GLY A 71 2.67 2.77 -0.71
C GLY A 71 1.32 2.22 -1.15
N ALA A 72 0.54 3.07 -1.80
CA ALA A 72 -0.69 2.72 -2.48
C ALA A 72 -0.44 2.60 -3.99
N THR A 73 -1.15 1.69 -4.65
CA THR A 73 -1.17 1.57 -6.10
C THR A 73 -2.37 2.31 -6.69
N THR A 74 -2.38 2.56 -8.00
CA THR A 74 -3.54 3.18 -8.66
C THR A 74 -4.80 2.29 -8.70
N ASP A 75 -4.66 0.99 -8.45
CA ASP A 75 -5.77 0.02 -8.32
C ASP A 75 -6.20 -0.20 -6.86
N ASP A 76 -5.89 0.74 -5.97
CA ASP A 76 -6.35 0.77 -4.58
C ASP A 76 -5.85 -0.41 -3.73
N ARG A 77 -4.57 -0.76 -3.89
CA ARG A 77 -3.87 -1.75 -3.06
C ARG A 77 -2.88 -1.05 -2.14
N VAL A 78 -2.57 -1.70 -1.01
CA VAL A 78 -1.44 -1.32 -0.16
C VAL A 78 -0.29 -2.28 -0.44
N CYS A 79 0.84 -1.74 -0.90
CA CYS A 79 2.06 -2.51 -1.15
C CYS A 79 3.08 -2.25 -0.06
N PHE A 80 3.53 -3.34 0.57
CA PHE A 80 4.68 -3.37 1.45
C PHE A 80 5.91 -3.78 0.62
N LEU A 81 7.00 -3.03 0.74
CA LEU A 81 8.19 -3.15 -0.10
C LEU A 81 9.43 -3.30 0.78
N ALA A 82 10.33 -4.21 0.39
CA ALA A 82 11.68 -4.30 0.93
C ALA A 82 12.68 -4.03 -0.20
N VAL A 83 13.51 -3.01 -0.01
CA VAL A 83 14.53 -2.60 -0.97
C VAL A 83 15.88 -2.92 -0.35
N THR A 84 16.60 -3.84 -0.97
CA THR A 84 17.96 -4.23 -0.56
C THR A 84 18.96 -3.83 -1.65
N THR A 85 20.25 -4.04 -1.41
CA THR A 85 21.27 -3.81 -2.44
C THR A 85 21.18 -4.76 -3.65
N LYS A 86 20.38 -5.83 -3.58
CA LYS A 86 20.38 -6.93 -4.56
C LYS A 86 19.01 -7.49 -4.93
N VAL A 87 18.00 -7.27 -4.10
CA VAL A 87 16.68 -7.86 -4.20
C VAL A 87 15.65 -6.82 -3.81
N ASP A 88 14.63 -6.69 -4.64
CA ASP A 88 13.45 -5.90 -4.35
C ASP A 88 12.26 -6.85 -4.18
N GLU A 89 11.72 -6.90 -2.97
CA GLU A 89 10.54 -7.72 -2.66
C GLU A 89 9.31 -6.84 -2.43
N SER A 90 8.14 -7.34 -2.84
CA SER A 90 6.88 -6.61 -2.67
C SER A 90 5.71 -7.53 -2.35
N SER A 91 4.78 -7.03 -1.53
CA SER A 91 3.56 -7.72 -1.13
C SER A 91 2.41 -6.71 -1.12
N CYS A 92 1.51 -6.85 -2.11
CA CYS A 92 0.40 -5.94 -2.31
C CYS A 92 -0.93 -6.59 -1.89
N VAL A 93 -1.56 -6.03 -0.87
CA VAL A 93 -2.82 -6.52 -0.28
C VAL A 93 -3.95 -5.52 -0.50
N SER A 94 -5.20 -5.99 -0.37
CA SER A 94 -6.35 -5.07 -0.39
C SER A 94 -6.36 -4.20 0.88
N PRO A 95 -6.98 -3.01 0.85
CA PRO A 95 -7.08 -2.13 2.02
C PRO A 95 -7.82 -2.80 3.18
N ALA A 96 -8.84 -3.61 2.87
CA ALA A 96 -9.56 -4.41 3.86
C ALA A 96 -8.65 -5.42 4.57
N ARG A 97 -7.87 -6.21 3.81
CA ARG A 97 -6.91 -7.17 4.37
C ARG A 97 -5.82 -6.47 5.17
N PHE A 98 -5.27 -5.38 4.62
CA PHE A 98 -4.27 -4.58 5.30
C PHE A 98 -4.77 -4.03 6.65
N GLY A 99 -6.02 -3.54 6.67
CA GLY A 99 -6.64 -3.04 7.90
C GLY A 99 -6.89 -4.11 8.97
N ALA A 100 -7.06 -5.37 8.57
CA ALA A 100 -7.31 -6.49 9.47
C ALA A 100 -6.01 -7.17 9.95
N ASP A 101 -5.09 -7.43 9.01
CA ASP A 101 -3.95 -8.32 9.22
C ASP A 101 -2.59 -7.64 8.98
N GLY A 102 -2.56 -6.40 8.51
CA GLY A 102 -1.34 -5.77 8.00
C GLY A 102 -0.84 -6.42 6.70
N ALA A 103 0.46 -6.38 6.47
CA ALA A 103 1.11 -7.00 5.31
C ALA A 103 2.42 -7.66 5.71
N THR A 104 2.76 -8.81 5.12
CA THR A 104 4.01 -9.52 5.40
C THR A 104 4.87 -9.66 4.17
N LEU A 105 6.18 -9.59 4.36
CA LEU A 105 7.22 -9.92 3.38
C LEU A 105 8.10 -11.04 3.92
N PRO A 106 8.43 -12.06 3.12
CA PRO A 106 9.60 -12.89 3.40
C PRO A 106 10.87 -12.03 3.23
N VAL A 107 11.93 -12.31 3.99
CA VAL A 107 13.24 -11.63 3.83
C VAL A 107 14.42 -12.61 3.87
N GLY A 108 14.10 -13.91 3.84
CA GLY A 108 15.04 -15.03 3.89
C GLY A 108 14.26 -16.36 3.85
N GLU A 109 14.93 -17.48 4.10
CA GLU A 109 14.28 -18.80 4.09
C GLU A 109 13.25 -18.95 5.22
N ASP A 110 13.55 -18.40 6.40
CA ASP A 110 12.72 -18.56 7.61
C ASP A 110 12.27 -17.23 8.23
N GLU A 111 12.79 -16.08 7.79
CA GLU A 111 12.50 -14.77 8.38
C GLU A 111 11.39 -14.04 7.62
N ARG A 112 10.51 -13.38 8.38
CA ARG A 112 9.41 -12.57 7.86
C ARG A 112 9.38 -11.23 8.55
N ILE A 113 9.15 -10.20 7.75
CA ILE A 113 8.82 -8.87 8.24
C ILE A 113 7.32 -8.66 8.13
N TRP A 114 6.75 -8.07 9.17
CA TRP A 114 5.34 -7.71 9.23
C TRP A 114 5.20 -6.21 9.39
N LEU A 115 4.55 -5.61 8.40
CA LEU A 115 3.98 -4.27 8.47
C LEU A 115 2.64 -4.33 9.21
N TYR A 116 2.62 -3.85 10.46
CA TYR A 116 1.44 -3.78 11.30
C TYR A 116 0.94 -2.34 11.46
N LEU A 117 -0.34 -2.14 11.75
CA LEU A 117 -0.91 -0.82 12.03
C LEU A 117 -0.82 -0.49 13.52
N GLY A 118 -0.75 0.80 13.88
CA GLY A 118 -0.48 1.21 15.28
C GLY A 118 -1.51 0.74 16.31
N TYR A 119 -2.71 0.34 15.87
CA TYR A 119 -3.76 -0.25 16.72
C TYR A 119 -3.69 -1.77 16.85
N MET A 120 -2.78 -2.44 16.12
CA MET A 120 -2.61 -3.90 16.17
C MET A 120 -1.68 -4.29 17.31
N THR A 121 -1.97 -5.41 17.97
CA THR A 121 -1.09 -5.99 18.99
C THR A 121 -0.09 -6.94 18.35
N VAL A 122 1.20 -6.70 18.59
CA VAL A 122 2.25 -7.60 18.10
C VAL A 122 2.30 -8.87 18.96
N PRO A 123 2.09 -10.07 18.37
CA PRO A 123 2.02 -11.31 19.14
C PRO A 123 3.43 -11.81 19.49
N THR A 124 4.01 -11.22 20.54
CA THR A 124 5.35 -11.54 21.04
C THR A 124 5.46 -12.97 21.58
N ASP A 125 4.35 -13.54 22.04
CA ASP A 125 4.22 -14.95 22.42
C ASP A 125 4.45 -15.91 21.24
N LYS A 126 4.29 -15.42 20.01
CA LYS A 126 4.53 -16.16 18.76
C LYS A 126 5.88 -15.85 18.12
N GLY A 127 6.80 -15.23 18.86
CA GLY A 127 8.17 -14.95 18.44
C GLY A 127 8.34 -13.64 17.64
N TRP A 128 7.31 -12.82 17.49
CA TRP A 128 7.45 -11.52 16.82
C TRP A 128 8.16 -10.51 17.71
N ARG A 129 9.09 -9.75 17.12
CA ARG A 129 9.82 -8.67 17.78
C ARG A 129 9.68 -7.37 17.00
N ILE A 130 9.34 -6.29 17.68
CA ILE A 130 9.28 -4.95 17.07
C ILE A 130 10.71 -4.48 16.75
N VAL A 131 10.91 -4.00 15.53
CA VAL A 131 12.22 -3.48 15.04
C VAL A 131 12.16 -2.01 14.66
N ALA A 132 10.98 -1.50 14.32
CA ALA A 132 10.68 -0.09 14.12
C ALA A 132 9.18 0.16 14.31
N ASP A 133 8.77 1.43 14.23
CA ASP A 133 7.36 1.79 14.13
C ASP A 133 6.72 1.04 12.96
N ASN A 134 5.60 0.37 13.24
CA ASN A 134 4.85 -0.44 12.28
C ASN A 134 5.62 -1.64 11.68
N LEU A 135 6.83 -1.97 12.15
CA LEU A 135 7.61 -3.14 11.68
C LEU A 135 7.94 -4.12 12.81
N ALA A 136 7.59 -5.38 12.58
CA ALA A 136 7.99 -6.49 13.42
C ALA A 136 8.63 -7.60 12.59
N VAL A 137 9.49 -8.39 13.22
CA VAL A 137 10.22 -9.51 12.59
C VAL A 137 9.98 -10.81 13.33
N ARG A 138 9.99 -11.92 12.61
CA ARG A 138 10.00 -13.28 13.15
C ARG A 138 10.76 -14.22 12.24
#